data_AF-A0AAE3TQ27-F1
#
_entry.id   AF-A0AAE3TQ27-F1
#
_cell.length_a   1.000
_cell.length_b   1.000
_cell.length_c   1.000
_cell.angle_alpha   90.00
_cell.angle_beta   90.00
_cell.angle_gamma   90.00
#
_symmetry.space_group_name_H-M   'P 1'
#
loop_
_entity.id
_entity.type
_entity.pdbx_description
1 polymer ?
#
loop_
_entity_poly.entity_id
_entity_poly.type
_entity_poly.pdbx_seq_one_letter_code
_entity_poly.pdbx_strand_id
1 'polypeptide(L)'
;MNTASNTDRQHWTVDYDHVEPIRIRDPVAETLTVLEPGQPFVVSYENVVKAAGHSCPTAAGAFRITQVGLDALYPDTDPVRSEVAVTAAARRTIRRTA
;
A
#
# COMPACT_ATOMS: atom_id res chain seq x y z
N MET A 1 29.96 -6.38 -34.64
CA MET A 1 29.46 -5.10 -34.10
C MET A 1 29.19 -5.27 -32.61
N ASN A 2 29.58 -4.27 -31.85
CA ASN A 2 29.63 -4.23 -30.39
C ASN A 2 28.25 -3.86 -29.81
N THR A 3 27.72 -4.66 -28.90
CA THR A 3 26.70 -4.19 -27.95
C THR A 3 27.16 -4.59 -26.55
N ALA A 4 28.14 -3.86 -26.04
CA ALA A 4 28.48 -3.92 -24.63
C ALA A 4 27.23 -3.54 -23.83
N SER A 5 26.65 -4.51 -23.12
CA SER A 5 25.69 -4.24 -22.06
C SER A 5 26.45 -3.46 -20.98
N ASN A 6 26.32 -2.14 -21.03
CA ASN A 6 26.71 -1.28 -19.93
C ASN A 6 25.73 -1.56 -18.79
N THR A 7 25.95 -2.65 -18.06
CA THR A 7 25.29 -2.93 -16.80
C THR A 7 25.87 -1.95 -15.78
N ASP A 8 25.36 -0.72 -15.85
CA ASP A 8 25.55 0.30 -14.84
C ASP A 8 25.13 -0.32 -13.50
N ARG A 9 26.07 -0.38 -12.55
CA ARG A 9 25.89 -1.02 -11.22
C ARG A 9 24.77 -0.38 -10.39
N GLN A 10 24.12 0.66 -10.92
CA GLN A 10 23.12 1.49 -10.27
C GLN A 10 21.69 1.21 -10.73
N HIS A 11 21.47 0.41 -11.78
CA HIS A 11 20.13 0.12 -12.30
C HIS A 11 19.60 -1.22 -11.78
N TRP A 12 19.44 -1.32 -10.46
CA TRP A 12 18.81 -2.49 -9.85
C TRP A 12 17.29 -2.40 -10.09
N THR A 13 16.74 -3.30 -10.90
CA THR A 13 15.29 -3.48 -10.99
C THR A 13 14.81 -3.99 -9.62
N VAL A 14 14.03 -3.16 -8.92
CA VAL A 14 13.39 -3.55 -7.67
C VAL A 14 12.03 -4.15 -7.98
N ASP A 15 11.79 -5.35 -7.45
CA ASP A 15 10.56 -6.12 -7.63
C ASP A 15 9.82 -6.23 -6.28
N TYR A 16 8.49 -6.04 -6.31
CA TYR A 16 7.61 -6.11 -5.14
C TYR A 16 6.47 -7.13 -5.33
N ASP A 17 6.43 -7.89 -6.41
CA ASP A 17 5.32 -8.81 -6.74
C ASP A 17 5.15 -9.94 -5.72
N HIS A 18 6.20 -10.22 -4.94
CA HIS A 18 6.19 -11.19 -3.84
C HIS A 18 5.56 -10.66 -2.54
N VAL A 19 5.25 -9.36 -2.46
CA VAL A 19 4.60 -8.76 -1.30
C VAL A 19 3.09 -8.91 -1.43
N GLU A 20 2.47 -9.58 -0.45
CA GLU A 20 1.01 -9.77 -0.42
C GLU A 20 0.29 -8.42 -0.54
N PRO A 21 -0.64 -8.22 -1.50
CA PRO A 21 -1.37 -6.97 -1.63
C PRO A 21 -2.52 -6.87 -0.63
N ILE A 22 -3.08 -5.66 -0.47
CA ILE A 22 -4.34 -5.45 0.25
C ILE A 22 -5.48 -5.53 -0.78
N ARG A 23 -6.44 -6.42 -0.56
CA ARG A 23 -7.68 -6.53 -1.37
C ARG A 23 -8.82 -5.85 -0.63
N ILE A 24 -9.61 -5.07 -1.36
CA ILE A 24 -10.68 -4.22 -0.80
C ILE A 24 -11.93 -4.40 -1.63
N ARG A 25 -13.09 -4.55 -0.99
CA ARG A 25 -14.38 -4.44 -1.67
C ARG A 25 -14.73 -2.97 -1.86
N ASP A 26 -15.05 -2.57 -3.08
CA ASP A 26 -15.46 -1.19 -3.40
C ASP A 26 -16.89 -1.15 -3.95
N PRO A 27 -17.89 -0.87 -3.11
CA PRO A 27 -19.30 -0.81 -3.53
C PRO A 27 -19.57 0.24 -4.60
N VAL A 28 -18.80 1.33 -4.63
CA VAL A 28 -18.97 2.39 -5.62
C VAL A 28 -18.43 1.92 -6.97
N ALA A 29 -17.28 1.26 -6.99
CA ALA A 29 -16.73 0.67 -8.21
C ALA A 29 -17.63 -0.43 -8.79
N GLU A 30 -18.23 -1.28 -7.94
CA GLU A 30 -19.26 -2.26 -8.34
C GLU A 30 -20.48 -1.56 -8.97
N THR A 31 -21.01 -0.53 -8.30
CA THR A 31 -22.20 0.22 -8.78
C THR A 31 -21.95 0.90 -10.13
N LEU A 32 -20.73 1.41 -10.33
CA LEU A 32 -20.32 2.08 -11.56
C LEU A 32 -19.81 1.11 -12.63
N THR A 33 -19.89 -0.20 -12.40
CA THR A 33 -19.39 -1.24 -13.33
C THR A 33 -17.91 -1.09 -13.69
N VAL A 34 -17.12 -0.46 -12.80
CA VAL A 34 -15.66 -0.37 -12.90
C VAL A 34 -15.02 -1.69 -12.48
N LEU A 35 -15.63 -2.39 -11.53
CA LEU A 35 -15.25 -3.73 -11.09
C LEU A 35 -16.49 -4.64 -11.16
N GLU A 36 -16.29 -5.89 -11.56
CA GLU A 36 -17.33 -6.91 -11.50
C GLU A 36 -17.70 -7.22 -10.04
N PRO A 37 -18.94 -7.67 -9.74
CA PRO A 37 -19.31 -8.08 -8.39
C PRO A 37 -18.34 -9.14 -7.83
N GLY A 38 -17.76 -8.85 -6.67
CA GLY A 38 -16.76 -9.72 -6.03
C GLY A 38 -15.34 -9.59 -6.58
N GLN A 39 -15.08 -8.72 -7.57
CA GLN A 39 -13.73 -8.39 -7.99
C GLN A 39 -13.13 -7.36 -7.02
N PRO A 40 -11.97 -7.64 -6.39
CA PRO A 40 -11.39 -6.73 -5.41
C PRO A 40 -10.69 -5.56 -6.09
N PHE A 41 -10.74 -4.40 -5.43
CA PHE A 41 -9.78 -3.31 -5.65
C PHE A 41 -8.47 -3.67 -4.96
N VAL A 42 -7.37 -3.74 -5.72
CA VAL A 42 -6.08 -4.25 -5.23
C VAL A 42 -5.10 -3.10 -5.01
N VAL A 43 -4.59 -2.98 -3.77
CA VAL A 43 -3.52 -2.05 -3.40
C VAL A 43 -2.24 -2.85 -3.17
N SER A 44 -1.33 -2.79 -4.13
CA SER A 44 0.00 -3.40 -4.02
C SER A 44 0.96 -2.54 -3.20
N TYR A 45 2.05 -3.14 -2.71
CA TYR A 45 3.12 -2.37 -2.08
C TYR A 45 3.79 -1.39 -3.06
N GLU A 46 3.88 -1.75 -4.35
CA GLU A 46 4.39 -0.85 -5.38
C GLU A 46 3.53 0.42 -5.49
N ASN A 47 2.20 0.34 -5.32
CA ASN A 47 1.35 1.53 -5.27
C ASN A 47 1.72 2.45 -4.10
N VAL A 48 2.08 1.89 -2.95
CA VAL A 48 2.55 2.66 -1.78
C VAL A 48 3.90 3.32 -2.06
N VAL A 49 4.84 2.61 -2.68
CA VAL A 49 6.14 3.16 -3.08
C VAL A 49 5.97 4.29 -4.10
N LYS A 50 5.09 4.09 -5.10
CA LYS A 50 4.71 5.12 -6.08
C LYS A 50 4.13 6.36 -5.40
N ALA A 51 3.26 6.19 -4.40
CA ALA A 51 2.68 7.31 -3.66
C ALA A 51 3.69 8.02 -2.73
N ALA A 52 4.60 7.28 -2.08
CA ALA A 52 5.62 7.83 -1.19
C ALA A 52 6.85 8.40 -1.93
N GLY A 53 7.02 8.05 -3.20
CA GLY A 53 8.18 8.37 -4.04
C GLY A 53 9.43 7.55 -3.72
N HIS A 54 9.42 6.74 -2.67
CA HIS A 54 10.53 5.88 -2.24
C HIS A 54 10.05 4.79 -1.28
N SER A 55 10.84 3.73 -1.14
CA SER A 55 10.62 2.65 -0.17
C SER A 55 11.40 2.93 1.12
N CYS A 56 10.86 3.77 2.02
CA CYS A 56 11.40 3.89 3.38
C CYS A 56 10.85 2.80 4.31
N PRO A 57 11.59 2.43 5.38
CA PRO A 57 11.11 1.47 6.37
C PRO A 57 9.80 1.89 7.05
N THR A 58 9.52 3.20 7.16
CA THR A 58 8.25 3.70 7.70
C THR A 58 7.06 3.36 6.79
N ALA A 59 7.20 3.55 5.47
CA ALA A 59 6.14 3.20 4.52
C ALA A 59 5.92 1.68 4.45
N ALA A 60 7.01 0.90 4.46
CA ALA A 60 6.95 -0.56 4.56
C ALA A 60 6.23 -1.02 5.83
N GLY A 61 6.62 -0.46 6.98
CA GLY A 61 6.02 -0.77 8.27
C GLY A 61 4.54 -0.39 8.33
N ALA A 62 4.18 0.79 7.82
CA ALA A 62 2.78 1.24 7.77
C ALA A 62 1.93 0.31 6.92
N PHE A 63 2.40 -0.08 5.73
CA PHE A 63 1.68 -1.04 4.87
C PHE A 63 1.45 -2.37 5.60
N ARG A 64 2.48 -2.90 6.27
CA ARG A 64 2.35 -4.16 7.03
C ARG A 64 1.41 -4.04 8.23
N ILE A 65 1.45 -2.93 8.96
CA ILE A 65 0.53 -2.65 10.07
C ILE A 65 -0.91 -2.59 9.54
N THR A 66 -1.13 -1.98 8.38
CA THR A 66 -2.45 -1.94 7.75
C THR A 66 -2.94 -3.34 7.41
N GLN A 67 -2.12 -4.20 6.80
CA GLN A 67 -2.50 -5.60 6.54
C GLN A 67 -2.97 -6.32 7.81
N VAL A 68 -2.12 -6.33 8.84
CA VAL A 68 -2.43 -7.00 10.11
C VAL A 68 -3.68 -6.42 10.77
N GLY A 69 -3.88 -5.10 10.69
CA GLY A 69 -5.07 -4.45 11.22
C GLY A 69 -6.33 -4.82 10.46
N LEU A 70 -6.28 -4.89 9.13
CA LEU A 70 -7.42 -5.28 8.30
C LEU A 70 -7.77 -6.75 8.50
N ASP A 71 -6.78 -7.65 8.57
CA ASP A 71 -6.98 -9.07 8.87
C ASP A 71 -7.68 -9.26 10.24
N ALA A 72 -7.36 -8.42 11.22
CA ALA A 72 -7.99 -8.47 12.54
C ALA A 72 -9.42 -7.89 12.56
N LEU A 73 -9.71 -6.88 11.73
CA LEU A 73 -11.03 -6.25 11.64
C LEU A 73 -11.99 -7.04 10.75
N TYR A 74 -11.48 -7.72 9.73
CA TYR A 74 -12.24 -8.45 8.72
C TYR A 74 -11.65 -9.87 8.54
N PRO A 75 -11.85 -10.78 9.49
CA PRO A 75 -11.21 -12.10 9.47
C PRO A 75 -11.68 -13.01 8.34
N ASP A 76 -12.92 -12.85 7.87
CA ASP A 76 -13.56 -13.77 6.93
C ASP A 76 -14.04 -13.08 5.63
N THR A 77 -13.80 -11.77 5.50
CA THR A 77 -14.34 -10.94 4.41
C THR A 77 -13.31 -9.91 3.97
N ASP A 78 -13.41 -9.42 2.74
CA ASP A 78 -12.59 -8.28 2.34
C ASP A 78 -13.02 -6.99 3.07
N PRO A 79 -12.07 -6.13 3.49
CA PRO A 79 -12.39 -4.83 4.04
C PRO A 79 -13.16 -3.97 3.02
N VAL A 80 -14.14 -3.21 3.50
CA VAL A 80 -15.00 -2.40 2.64
C VAL A 80 -14.48 -0.97 2.56
N ARG A 81 -14.38 -0.45 1.33
CA ARG A 81 -13.96 0.93 1.08
C ARG A 81 -14.85 1.91 1.86
N SER A 82 -14.23 2.80 2.61
CA SER A 82 -14.86 3.84 3.45
C SER A 82 -15.46 3.36 4.79
N GLU A 83 -15.36 2.09 5.15
CA GLU A 83 -15.82 1.58 6.47
C GLU A 83 -14.70 1.51 7.52
N VAL A 84 -13.48 1.93 7.16
CA VAL A 84 -12.32 1.93 8.06
C VAL A 84 -11.90 3.36 8.38
N ALA A 85 -11.88 3.69 9.67
CA ALA A 85 -11.29 4.92 10.18
C ALA A 85 -9.86 4.65 10.66
N VAL A 86 -8.91 5.51 10.27
CA VAL A 86 -7.51 5.42 10.68
C VAL A 86 -7.16 6.58 11.60
N THR A 87 -6.65 6.28 12.78
CA THR A 87 -6.06 7.27 13.69
C THR A 87 -4.57 7.02 13.80
N ALA A 88 -3.75 8.01 13.47
CA ALA A 88 -2.30 7.95 13.63
C ALA A 88 -1.83 9.11 14.53
N ALA A 89 -0.88 8.84 15.40
CA ALA A 89 -0.31 9.86 16.28
C ALA A 89 0.47 10.90 15.45
N ALA A 90 0.07 12.17 15.55
CA ALA A 90 0.84 13.28 15.00
C ALA A 90 1.98 13.69 15.95
N ARG A 91 2.95 14.45 15.43
CA ARG A 91 4.03 15.04 16.23
C ARG A 91 3.43 15.86 17.37
N ARG A 92 3.67 15.44 18.62
CA ARG A 92 3.40 16.27 19.80
C ARG A 92 4.41 17.41 19.80
N THR A 93 3.98 18.61 19.42
CA THR A 93 4.81 19.82 19.60
C THR A 93 4.98 20.04 21.10
N ILE A 94 6.14 19.68 21.64
CA ILE A 94 6.52 20.08 22.99
C ILE A 94 6.79 21.58 22.91
N ARG A 95 5.83 22.40 23.35
CA ARG A 95 6.11 23.81 23.65
C ARG A 95 7.08 23.80 24.83
N ARG A 96 8.36 24.04 24.57
CA ARG A 96 9.28 24.48 25.62
C ARG A 96 8.81 25.87 26.03
N THR A 97 8.09 25.96 27.16
CA THR A 97 7.97 27.22 27.88
C THR A 97 9.37 27.61 28.29
N ALA A 98 9.84 28.76 27.78
CA ALA A 98 11.02 29.44 28.30
C ALA A 98 10.69 30.05 29.67
#